data_AF-A0A399T9Z3-F1
#
_entry.id   AF-A0A399T9Z3-F1
#
_cell.length_a   1.000
_cell.length_b   1.000
_cell.length_c   1.000
_cell.angle_alpha   90.00
_cell.angle_beta   90.00
_cell.angle_gamma   90.00
#
_symmetry.space_group_name_H-M   'P 1'
#
loop_
_entity.id
_entity.type
_entity.pdbx_description
1 polymer ?
#
loop_
_entity_poly.entity_id
_entity_poly.type
_entity_poly.pdbx_seq_one_letter_code
_entity_poly.pdbx_strand_id
1 'polypeptide(L)' 'MDPIILAEINGNIATVGYGLAAIGPGIGVGIVAGKTVEAMARQPEMAGSLRTTMFLGIAFSEALALIGLATYFIFQ' A
#
# COMPACT_ATOMS: atom_id res chain seq x y z
N MET A 1 0.25 36.17 31.02
CA MET A 1 -0.67 35.26 30.32
C MET A 1 -0.47 35.50 28.85
N ASP A 2 0.27 34.63 28.17
CA ASP A 2 0.46 34.72 26.73
C ASP A 2 -0.41 33.63 26.08
N PRO A 3 -1.58 33.96 25.53
CA PRO A 3 -2.55 32.97 25.06
C PRO A 3 -2.25 32.44 23.65
N ILE A 4 -1.04 32.68 23.11
CA ILE A 4 -0.64 32.22 21.77
C ILE A 4 0.24 30.97 21.90
N ILE A 5 -0.25 29.95 22.62
CA ILE A 5 0.20 28.58 22.36
C ILE A 5 -0.45 28.18 21.04
N LEU A 6 0.16 28.60 19.92
CA LEU A 6 0.00 27.91 18.65
C LEU A 6 0.46 26.48 18.92
N ALA A 7 -0.47 25.53 18.88
CA ALA A 7 -0.16 24.13 19.03
C ALA A 7 1.00 23.78 18.07
N GLU A 8 2.15 23.44 18.63
CA GLU A 8 3.33 23.10 17.85
C GLU A 8 3.02 21.82 17.07
N ILE A 9 2.88 21.93 15.74
CA ILE A 9 2.71 20.79 14.86
C ILE A 9 4.08 20.10 14.75
N ASN A 10 4.30 19.13 15.64
CA ASN A 10 5.45 18.24 15.60
C ASN A 10 5.12 16.99 14.79
N GLY A 11 5.97 16.62 13.82
CA GLY A 11 5.77 15.44 12.97
C GLY A 11 6.89 15.22 11.95
N ASN A 12 6.85 14.06 11.28
CA ASN A 12 7.87 13.65 10.30
C ASN A 12 7.28 13.63 8.88
N ILE A 13 7.81 14.50 8.00
CA ILE A 13 7.37 14.61 6.61
C ILE A 13 7.58 13.30 5.81
N ALA A 14 8.57 12.49 6.18
CA ALA A 14 8.81 11.20 5.54
C ALA A 14 7.65 10.22 5.80
N THR A 15 7.04 10.26 6.99
CA THR A 15 5.87 9.43 7.32
C THR A 15 4.65 9.82 6.47
N VAL A 16 4.48 11.12 6.19
CA VAL A 16 3.44 11.62 5.28
C VAL A 16 3.71 11.16 3.85
N GLY A 17 4.96 11.28 3.38
CA GLY A 17 5.38 10.81 2.07
C GLY A 17 5.14 9.32 1.86
N TYR A 18 5.46 8.49 2.85
CA TYR A 18 5.16 7.06 2.82
C TYR A 18 3.66 6.78 2.76
N GLY A 19 2.85 7.46 3.58
CA GLY A 19 1.39 7.32 3.55
C GLY A 19 0.79 7.62 2.17
N LEU A 20 1.29 8.66 1.49
CA LEU A 20 0.89 8.98 0.11
C LEU A 20 1.36 7.93 -0.90
N ALA A 21 2.59 7.44 -0.77
CA ALA A 21 3.13 6.39 -1.65
C ALA A 21 2.35 5.07 -1.55
N ALA A 22 1.75 4.77 -0.40
CA ALA A 22 0.97 3.55 -0.16
C ALA A 22 -0.44 3.55 -0.79
N ILE A 23 -0.98 4.70 -1.20
CA ILE A 23 -2.36 4.81 -1.73
C ILE A 23 -2.51 4.00 -3.03
N GLY A 24 -1.62 4.19 -3.99
CA GLY A 24 -1.67 3.49 -5.28
C GLY A 24 -1.59 1.96 -5.13
N PRO A 25 -0.60 1.43 -4.41
CA PRO A 25 -0.49 0.01 -4.08
C PRO A 25 -1.73 -0.52 -3.36
N GLY A 26 -2.26 0.18 -2.35
CA GLY A 26 -3.46 -0.23 -1.64
C GLY A 26 -4.69 -0.41 -2.56
N ILE A 27 -4.88 0.51 -3.51
CA ILE A 27 -5.93 0.40 -4.53
C ILE A 27 -5.66 -0.78 -5.47
N GLY A 28 -4.43 -0.91 -5.96
CA GLY A 28 -4.05 -1.99 -6.88
C GLY A 28 -4.22 -3.38 -6.27
N VAL A 29 -3.77 -3.57 -5.02
CA VAL A 29 -3.96 -4.81 -4.25
C VAL A 29 -5.44 -5.13 -4.07
N GLY A 30 -6.26 -4.13 -3.72
CA GLY A 30 -7.71 -4.31 -3.57
C GLY A 30 -8.38 -4.80 -4.86
N ILE A 31 -8.00 -4.21 -6.00
CA ILE A 31 -8.52 -4.62 -7.32
C ILE A 31 -8.07 -6.04 -7.67
N VAL A 32 -6.77 -6.33 -7.55
CA VAL A 32 -6.20 -7.65 -7.88
C VAL A 32 -6.82 -8.74 -7.02
N ALA A 33 -6.90 -8.52 -5.70
CA ALA A 33 -7.51 -9.47 -4.77
C ALA A 33 -8.99 -9.68 -5.08
N GLY A 34 -9.77 -8.61 -5.24
CA GLY A 34 -11.20 -8.66 -5.54
C GLY A 34 -11.49 -9.44 -6.83
N LYS A 35 -10.77 -9.12 -7.91
CA LYS A 35 -10.92 -9.81 -9.21
C LYS A 35 -10.51 -11.27 -9.15
N THR A 36 -9.48 -11.60 -8.36
CA THR A 36 -9.06 -12.99 -8.17
C THR A 36 -10.15 -13.77 -7.43
N VAL A 37 -10.74 -13.22 -6.38
CA VAL A 37 -11.84 -13.86 -5.65
C VAL A 37 -13.05 -14.08 -6.54
N GLU A 38 -13.46 -13.08 -7.33
CA GLU A 38 -14.53 -13.22 -8.32
C GLU A 38 -14.23 -14.34 -9.34
N ALA A 39 -13.00 -14.40 -9.85
CA ALA A 39 -12.59 -15.43 -10.81
C ALA A 39 -12.57 -16.83 -10.19
N MET A 40 -12.07 -16.98 -8.96
CA MET A 40 -12.07 -18.26 -8.24
C MET A 40 -13.49 -18.76 -7.96
N ALA A 41 -14.42 -17.85 -7.63
CA ALA A 41 -15.82 -18.21 -7.43
C ALA A 41 -16.49 -18.70 -8.73
N ARG A 42 -16.11 -18.13 -9.88
CA ARG A 42 -16.60 -18.55 -11.20
C ARG A 42 -15.95 -19.85 -11.70
N GLN A 43 -14.68 -20.07 -11.36
CA GLN A 43 -13.90 -21.19 -11.85
C GLN A 43 -13.03 -21.80 -10.73
N PRO A 44 -13.62 -22.62 -9.84
CA PRO A 44 -12.94 -23.14 -8.65
C PRO A 44 -11.71 -24.01 -8.97
N GLU A 45 -11.74 -24.72 -10.09
CA GLU A 45 -10.65 -25.59 -10.56
C GLU A 45 -9.35 -24.80 -10.83
N MET A 46 -9.47 -23.51 -11.17
CA MET A 46 -8.33 -22.63 -11.46
C MET A 46 -7.79 -21.91 -10.22
N ALA A 47 -8.35 -22.14 -9.02
CA ALA A 47 -8.04 -21.36 -7.84
C ALA A 47 -6.55 -21.35 -7.44
N GLY A 48 -5.86 -22.49 -7.62
CA GLY A 48 -4.41 -22.56 -7.36
C GLY A 48 -3.60 -21.64 -8.28
N SER A 49 -3.89 -21.67 -9.58
CA SER A 49 -3.22 -20.81 -10.57
C SER A 49 -3.56 -19.34 -10.34
N LEU A 50 -4.83 -19.02 -10.08
CA LEU A 50 -5.30 -17.66 -9.84
C LEU A 50 -4.63 -17.03 -8.61
N ARG A 51 -4.48 -17.79 -7.51
CA ARG A 51 -3.75 -17.31 -6.32
C ARG A 51 -2.28 -16.99 -6.63
N THR A 52 -1.62 -17.81 -7.45
CA THR A 52 -0.22 -17.58 -7.83
C THR A 52 -0.09 -16.27 -8.61
N THR A 53 -0.93 -16.05 -9.61
CA THR A 53 -0.95 -14.80 -10.39
C THR A 53 -1.33 -13.60 -9.53
N MET A 54 -2.28 -13.77 -8.59
CA MET A 54 -2.68 -12.73 -7.64
C MET A 54 -1.50 -12.25 -6.79
N PHE A 55 -0.73 -13.17 -6.20
CA PHE A 55 0.43 -12.80 -5.38
C PHE A 55 1.51 -12.10 -6.20
N LEU A 56 1.72 -12.51 -7.45
CA LEU A 56 2.62 -11.81 -8.35
C LEU A 56 2.14 -10.38 -8.65
N GLY A 57 0.83 -10.22 -8.90
CA GLY A 57 0.21 -8.90 -9.09
C GLY A 57 0.35 -8.01 -7.85
N ILE A 58 0.10 -8.55 -6.65
CA ILE A 58 0.28 -7.85 -5.38
C ILE A 58 1.75 -7.42 -5.21
N ALA A 59 2.71 -8.32 -5.45
CA ALA A 59 4.12 -8.02 -5.30
C ALA A 59 4.58 -6.87 -6.21
N PHE A 60 4.12 -6.84 -7.47
CA PHE A 60 4.41 -5.73 -8.37
C PHE A 60 3.69 -4.44 -7.97
N SER A 61 2.46 -4.54 -7.47
CA SER A 61 1.72 -3.37 -6.97
C SER A 61 2.41 -2.74 -5.77
N GLU A 62 2.97 -3.54 -4.86
CA GLU A 62 3.65 -3.10 -3.63
C GLU A 62 5.08 -2.58 -3.85
N ALA A 63 5.71 -2.85 -4.99
CA ALA A 63 7.11 -2.50 -5.24
C ALA A 63 7.40 -1.00 -4.99
N LEU A 64 6.48 -0.11 -5.34
CA LEU A 64 6.62 1.34 -5.15
C LEU A 64 6.40 1.76 -3.69
N ALA A 65 5.46 1.13 -2.95
CA ALA A 65 5.28 1.37 -1.52
C ALA A 65 6.51 0.94 -0.73
N LEU A 66 7.11 -0.21 -1.06
CA LEU A 66 8.32 -0.70 -0.40
C LEU A 66 9.53 0.22 -0.64
N ILE A 67 9.63 0.84 -1.83
CA ILE A 67 10.63 1.89 -2.06
C ILE A 67 10.35 3.10 -1.16
N GLY A 68 9.10 3.54 -1.04
CA GLY A 68 8.72 4.63 -0.13
C GLY A 68 8.99 4.32 1.35
N LEU A 69 8.88 3.04 1.75
CA LEU A 69 9.28 2.60 3.09
C LEU A 69 10.80 2.63 3.25
N ALA A 70 11.55 2.21 2.24
CA ALA A 70 13.02 2.25 2.28
C ALA A 70 13.55 3.70 2.35
N THR A 71 12.94 4.64 1.62
CA THR A 71 13.35 6.05 1.67
C THR A 71 13.13 6.67 3.05
N TYR A 72 12.10 6.24 3.79
CA TYR A 72 11.96 6.61 5.20
C TYR A 72 13.27 6.29 5.94
N PHE A 73 13.73 5.04 5.97
CA PHE A 73 14.96 4.67 6.68
C PHE A 73 16.25 5.31 6.17
N ILE A 74 16.32 5.67 4.88
CA ILE A 74 17.53 6.25 4.27
C ILE A 74 17.67 7.75 4.62
N PHE A 75 16.56 8.47 4.73
CA PHE A 75 16.54 9.92 4.90
C PHE A 75 16.07 10.39 6.30
N GLN A 76 16.12 9.51 7.32
CA GLN A 76 15.91 9.89 8.72
C GLN A 76 17.07 10.73 9.27
#